data_AF-M9LYX5-F1
#
_entry.id   AF-M9LYX5-F1
#
_cell.length_a   1.000
_cell.length_b   1.000
_cell.length_c   1.000
_cell.angle_alpha   90.00
_cell.angle_beta   90.00
_cell.angle_gamma   90.00
#
_symmetry.space_group_name_H-M   'P 1'
#
loop_
_entity.id
_entity.type
_entity.pdbx_description
1 polymer ?
#
loop_
_entity_poly.entity_id
_entity_poly.type
_entity_poly.pdbx_seq_one_letter_code
_entity_poly.pdbx_strand_id
1 'polypeptide(L)' 'MLYRDDYYNRDSEKKNTLEVNFTKQRNGKLGTVELFYDRNCQRIYELNRYY' A
#
# COMPACT_ATOMS: atom_id res chain seq x y z
N MET A 1 3.05 0.28 9.82
CA MET A 1 1.67 -0.25 9.84
C MET A 1 1.25 -0.50 8.41
N LEU A 2 0.67 -1.66 8.10
CA LEU A 2 0.21 -2.01 6.75
C LEU A 2 -1.31 -1.93 6.73
N TYR A 3 -1.86 -1.22 5.75
CA TYR A 3 -3.31 -1.05 5.59
C TYR A 3 -3.73 -1.31 4.15
N ARG A 4 -4.84 -2.04 3.97
CA ARG A 4 -5.44 -2.32 2.67
C ARG A 4 -6.93 -2.03 2.72
N ASP A 5 -7.33 -0.98 2.01
CA ASP A 5 -8.73 -0.58 1.96
C ASP A 5 -9.61 -1.66 1.30
N ASP A 6 -9.11 -2.27 0.22
CA ASP A 6 -9.75 -3.37 -0.53
C ASP A 6 -9.97 -4.66 0.30
N TYR A 7 -9.33 -4.81 1.47
CA TYR A 7 -9.62 -5.92 2.39
C TYR A 7 -10.92 -5.70 3.17
N TYR A 8 -11.22 -4.45 3.52
CA TYR A 8 -12.40 -4.09 4.31
C TYR A 8 -13.56 -3.60 3.44
N ASN A 9 -13.26 -2.97 2.30
CA ASN A 9 -14.23 -2.39 1.36
C ASN A 9 -14.09 -3.05 -0.02
N ARG A 10 -14.99 -3.97 -0.34
CA ARG A 10 -14.97 -4.72 -1.63
C ARG A 10 -15.23 -3.83 -2.87
N ASP A 11 -15.83 -2.66 -2.67
CA ASP A 11 -16.15 -1.69 -3.73
C ASP A 11 -15.19 -0.49 -3.75
N SER A 12 -14.09 -0.56 -3.00
CA SER A 12 -13.12 0.53 -2.96
C SER A 12 -12.58 0.85 -4.36
N GLU A 13 -12.47 2.15 -4.67
CA GLU A 13 -11.77 2.62 -5.88
C GLU A 13 -10.26 2.28 -5.85
N LYS A 14 -9.69 2.05 -4.65
CA LYS A 14 -8.28 1.71 -4.45
C LYS A 14 -8.02 0.20 -4.46
N LYS A 15 -8.58 -0.51 -5.44
CA LYS A 15 -8.34 -1.97 -5.60
C LYS A 15 -6.85 -2.23 -5.78
N ASN A 16 -6.33 -3.23 -5.08
CA ASN A 16 -4.91 -3.62 -5.12
C ASN A 16 -3.92 -2.55 -4.63
N THR A 17 -4.36 -1.54 -3.88
CA THR A 17 -3.44 -0.59 -3.23
C THR A 17 -3.11 -1.07 -1.81
N LEU A 18 -1.84 -0.98 -1.44
CA LEU A 18 -1.31 -1.23 -0.10
C LEU A 18 -0.72 0.07 0.43
N GLU A 19 -1.27 0.55 1.53
CA GLU A 19 -0.76 1.71 2.25
C GLU A 19 0.21 1.26 3.33
N VAL A 20 1.42 1.82 3.31
CA VAL A 20 2.48 1.55 4.28
C VAL A 20 2.76 2.83 5.07
N ASN A 21 2.40 2.80 6.35
CA ASN A 21 2.58 3.92 7.28
C ASN A 21 3.83 3.71 8.11
N PHE A 22 4.84 4.54 7.86
CA PHE A 22 6.06 4.67 8.65
C PHE A 22 5.76 5.55 9.86
N THR A 23 5.24 4.93 10.93
CA THR A 23 4.86 5.63 12.17
C THR A 23 6.03 5.82 13.14
N LYS A 24 7.08 5.00 13.02
CA LYS A 24 8.32 5.13 13.80
C LYS A 24 9.52 4.77 12.94
N GLN A 25 10.44 5.72 12.77
CA GLN A 25 11.71 5.56 12.06
C GLN A 25 12.77 6.43 12.74
N ARG A 26 13.99 5.90 12.94
CA ARG A 26 15.07 6.62 13.65
C ARG A 26 15.90 7.53 12.74
N ASN A 27 16.09 7.13 11.48
CA ASN A 27 17.03 7.76 10.55
C ASN A 27 16.33 8.40 9.34
N GLY A 28 15.07 8.81 9.46
CA GLY A 28 14.39 9.46 8.35
C GLY A 28 12.97 9.92 8.65
N LYS A 29 12.33 10.44 7.62
CA LYS A 29 11.02 11.05 7.70
C LYS A 29 9.93 9.99 7.94
N LEU A 30 9.01 10.32 8.84
CA LEU A 30 7.77 9.57 9.02
C LEU A 30 6.81 9.93 7.89
N GLY A 31 5.99 8.98 7.45
CA GLY A 31 5.04 9.23 6.38
C GLY A 31 4.30 7.99 5.90
N THR A 32 3.44 8.22 4.93
CA THR A 32 2.62 7.20 4.28
C THR A 32 3.09 7.05 2.85
N VAL A 33 3.31 5.81 2.42
CA VAL A 33 3.57 5.49 1.01
C VAL A 33 2.51 4.53 0.51
N GLU A 34 2.05 4.75 -0.72
CA GLU A 34 1.11 3.88 -1.41
C GLU A 34 1.88 3.01 -2.40
N LEU A 35 1.63 1.71 -2.34
CA LEU A 35 2.26 0.69 -3.18
C LEU A 35 1.19 -0.15 -3.86
N PHE A 36 1.54 -0.76 -4.99
CA PHE A 36 0.66 -1.74 -5.63
C PHE A 36 0.88 -3.12 -5.00
N TYR A 37 -0.20 -3.84 -4.72
CA TYR A 37 -0.18 -5.18 -4.15
C TYR A 37 -0.89 -6.17 -5.08
N ASP A 38 -0.11 -7.09 -5.65
CA ASP A 38 -0.61 -8.22 -6.41
C ASP A 38 -1.10 -9.31 -5.45
N ARG A 39 -2.42 -9.52 -5.43
CA ARG A 39 -3.07 -10.52 -4.58
C ARG A 39 -2.77 -11.97 -5.01
N ASN A 40 -2.56 -12.20 -6.31
CA ASN A 40 -2.37 -13.54 -6.84
C ASN A 40 -0.99 -14.10 -6.48
N CYS A 41 0.03 -13.24 -6.53
CA CYS A 41 1.42 -13.61 -6.24
C CYS A 41 1.90 -13.15 -4.86
N GLN A 42 1.08 -12.43 -4.09
CA GLN A 42 1.45 -11.76 -2.84
C GLN A 42 2.69 -10.85 -2.99
N ARG A 43 2.82 -10.20 -4.15
CA ARG A 43 3.98 -9.35 -4.49
C ARG A 43 3.64 -7.87 -4.40
N ILE A 44 4.60 -7.06 -3.98
CA ILE A 44 4.48 -5.62 -3.88
C ILE A 44 5.26 -4.98 -5.02
N TYR A 45 4.64 -4.04 -5.72
CA TYR A 45 5.21 -3.30 -6.84
C TYR A 45 5.10 -1.80 -6.61
N GLU A 46 5.92 -1.04 -7.34
CA GLU A 46 5.84 0.41 -7.35
C GLU A 46 4.52 0.86 -8.00
N LEU A 47 3.82 1.79 -7.36
CA LEU A 47 2.53 2.29 -7.83
C LEU A 47 2.64 3.02 -9.18
N ASN A 48 3.75 3.74 -9.40
CA ASN A 48 3.99 4.54 -10.61
C ASN A 48 4.09 3.67 -11.87
N ARG A 49 4.47 2.39 -11.74
CA ARG A 49 4.65 1.49 -12.89
C ARG A 49 3.33 1.14 -13.62
N TYR A 50 2.19 1.45 -13.02
CA TYR A 50 0.86 1.13 -13.53
C TYR A 50 0.02 2.35 -13.95
N TYR A 51 0.56 3.57 -13.88
CA TYR A 51 -0.07 4.81 -14.35
C TYR A 51 0.55 5.32 -15.66
#